data_AF-A0A561BN45-F1
#
_entry.id   AF-A0A561BN45-F1
#
_cell.length_a   1.000
_cell.length_b   1.000
_cell.length_c   1.000
_cell.angle_alpha   90.00
_cell.angle_beta   90.00
_cell.angle_gamma   90.00
#
_symmetry.space_group_name_H-M   'P 1'
#
loop_
_entity.id
_entity.type
_entity.pdbx_description
1 polymer ?
#
loop_
_entity_poly.entity_id
_entity_poly.type
_entity_poly.pdbx_seq_one_letter_code
_entity_poly.pdbx_strand_id
1 'polypeptide(L)'
;MTATGSTEVFGTENAPPPWVLVPWPGAMVAVAAVGIMVVASIAAWPEMAVEVVTREAGGRHGESVANRGVTAAAMPAVLLGLTVLLSVVLRADHELLKRTPVGLDRSPERARRMFSWTLMGLSVVLVALHLGLLSLHTGTAFPLEQAVAAAVGILLACLGVATPLVAPGGRVTGRLERFRAAQSKLYRGAGGFLVIAGIATAVVAAFEPGVAMMVAVASVAVAFLAVALTAFRASRKSPE
;
A
#
# COMPACT_ATOMS: atom_id res chain seq x y z
N MET A 1 50.37 -24.65 35.10
CA MET A 1 50.83 -23.40 34.46
C MET A 1 51.09 -23.73 33.01
N THR A 2 50.37 -23.26 31.99
CA THR A 2 49.41 -22.16 31.85
C THR A 2 48.46 -22.53 30.72
N ALA A 3 47.16 -22.45 31.01
CA ALA A 3 46.10 -22.48 30.02
C ALA A 3 46.03 -21.12 29.30
N THR A 4 45.92 -21.12 27.98
CA THR A 4 45.43 -19.98 27.21
C THR A 4 44.28 -20.47 26.35
N GLY A 5 43.10 -20.49 26.98
CA GLY A 5 41.84 -20.60 26.26
C GLY A 5 41.61 -19.31 25.48
N SER A 6 41.67 -19.39 24.16
CA SER A 6 41.06 -18.41 23.27
C SER A 6 39.55 -18.65 23.30
N THR A 7 38.86 -17.91 24.14
CA THR A 7 37.42 -17.71 24.02
C THR A 7 37.16 -16.99 22.70
N GLU A 8 36.89 -17.75 21.64
CA GLU A 8 36.18 -17.21 20.50
C GLU A 8 34.80 -16.78 20.99
N VAL A 9 34.69 -15.47 21.19
CA VAL A 9 33.45 -14.75 21.39
C VAL A 9 32.52 -15.19 20.27
N PHE A 10 31.46 -15.92 20.62
CA PHE A 10 30.33 -16.18 19.74
C PHE A 10 29.83 -14.83 19.24
N GLY A 11 30.29 -14.45 18.05
CA GLY A 11 29.83 -13.28 17.35
C GLY A 11 28.32 -13.38 17.22
N THR A 12 27.62 -12.41 17.79
CA THR A 12 26.24 -12.07 17.46
C THR A 12 26.21 -11.48 16.04
N GLU A 13 26.78 -12.20 15.08
CA GLU A 13 27.00 -11.72 13.73
C GLU A 13 25.71 -11.89 12.93
N ASN A 14 25.18 -10.74 12.50
CA ASN A 14 24.27 -10.59 11.36
C ASN A 14 22.77 -10.82 11.62
N ALA A 15 22.22 -10.28 12.71
CA ALA A 15 20.86 -9.76 12.62
C ALA A 15 20.92 -8.44 11.83
N PRO A 16 20.30 -8.32 10.64
CA PRO A 16 20.29 -7.05 9.92
C PRO A 16 19.68 -5.99 10.85
N PRO A 17 20.34 -4.83 11.00
CA PRO A 17 19.88 -3.83 11.95
C PRO A 17 18.46 -3.35 11.59
N PRO A 18 17.63 -2.92 12.57
CA PRO A 18 16.17 -2.79 12.41
C PRO A 18 15.74 -1.82 11.30
N TRP A 19 16.54 -0.79 11.01
CA TRP A 19 16.37 0.14 9.89
C TRP A 19 16.55 -0.47 8.48
N VAL A 20 17.12 -1.66 8.34
CA VAL A 20 17.28 -2.35 7.04
C VAL A 20 15.95 -2.94 6.56
N LEU A 21 15.00 -3.17 7.49
CA LEU A 21 13.68 -3.73 7.19
C LEU A 21 12.62 -2.67 6.87
N VAL A 22 12.92 -1.38 7.05
CA VAL A 22 11.99 -0.29 6.75
C VAL A 22 11.89 -0.12 5.23
N PRO A 23 10.70 -0.07 4.61
CA PRO A 23 10.52 0.17 3.18
C PRO A 23 10.87 1.61 2.79
N TRP A 24 12.17 1.97 2.82
CA TRP A 24 12.66 3.35 2.76
C TRP A 24 12.08 4.20 1.62
N PRO A 25 11.99 3.74 0.36
CA PRO A 25 11.41 4.55 -0.70
C PRO A 25 9.96 4.94 -0.41
N GLY A 26 9.14 3.97 0.05
CA GLY A 26 7.75 4.25 0.41
C GLY A 26 7.63 5.08 1.69
N ALA A 27 8.49 4.84 2.68
CA ALA A 27 8.52 5.59 3.93
C ALA A 27 8.91 7.05 3.70
N MET A 28 9.87 7.33 2.81
CA MET A 28 10.24 8.71 2.45
C MET A 28 9.09 9.45 1.76
N VAL A 29 8.37 8.78 0.85
CA VAL A 29 7.17 9.35 0.23
C VAL A 29 6.07 9.58 1.27
N ALA A 30 5.88 8.66 2.21
CA ALA A 30 4.92 8.84 3.29
C ALA A 30 5.28 10.02 4.20
N VAL A 31 6.56 10.19 4.57
CA VAL A 31 7.03 11.33 5.36
C VAL A 31 6.84 12.65 4.60
N ALA A 32 7.17 12.69 3.31
CA ALA A 32 6.92 13.86 2.47
C ALA A 32 5.43 14.19 2.38
N ALA A 33 4.57 13.18 2.20
CA ALA A 33 3.12 13.33 2.19
C ALA A 33 2.58 13.85 3.53
N VAL A 34 3.06 13.34 4.66
CA VAL A 34 2.74 13.87 5.99
C VAL A 34 3.17 15.34 6.10
N GLY A 35 4.37 15.68 5.63
CA GLY A 35 4.83 17.07 5.60
C GLY A 35 3.90 17.98 4.80
N ILE A 36 3.46 17.55 3.61
CA ILE A 36 2.49 18.27 2.79
C ILE A 36 1.16 18.45 3.55
N MET A 37 0.64 17.39 4.17
CA MET A 37 -0.62 17.48 4.93
C MET A 37 -0.51 18.42 6.12
N VAL A 38 0.61 18.40 6.85
CA VAL A 38 0.87 19.28 7.99
C VAL A 38 0.96 20.74 7.54
N VAL A 39 1.71 21.02 6.48
CA VAL A 39 1.81 22.37 5.92
C VAL A 39 0.44 22.86 5.44
N ALA A 40 -0.33 22.00 4.76
CA ALA A 40 -1.68 22.33 4.32
C ALA A 40 -2.62 22.61 5.51
N SER A 41 -2.56 21.80 6.57
CA SER A 41 -3.34 22.01 7.79
C SER A 41 -2.99 23.33 8.47
N ILE A 42 -1.70 23.68 8.57
CA ILE A 42 -1.25 24.95 9.17
C ILE A 42 -1.71 26.14 8.33
N ALA A 43 -1.57 26.05 7.01
CA ALA A 43 -1.97 27.12 6.09
C ALA A 43 -3.49 27.34 6.09
N ALA A 44 -4.28 26.27 6.14
CA ALA A 44 -5.74 26.33 6.18
C ALA A 44 -6.28 26.73 7.56
N TRP A 45 -5.51 26.52 8.63
CA TRP A 45 -5.95 26.70 10.03
C TRP A 45 -6.69 28.02 10.33
N PRO A 46 -6.25 29.20 9.83
CA PRO A 46 -6.93 30.47 10.10
C PRO A 46 -8.34 30.55 9.50
N GLU A 47 -8.57 29.83 8.40
CA GLU A 47 -9.80 29.86 7.62
C GLU A 47 -10.73 28.67 7.93
N MET A 48 -10.23 27.65 8.64
CA MET A 48 -11.02 26.47 8.98
C MET A 48 -12.10 26.79 10.02
N ALA A 49 -13.36 26.52 9.65
CA ALA A 49 -14.46 26.50 10.60
C ALA A 49 -14.15 25.51 11.75
N VAL A 50 -14.49 25.89 12.98
CA VAL A 50 -14.20 25.10 14.19
C VAL A 50 -14.77 23.69 14.07
N GLU A 51 -15.96 23.59 13.51
CA GLU A 51 -16.72 22.36 13.34
C GLU A 51 -17.42 22.37 11.98
N VAL A 52 -17.44 21.22 11.32
CA VAL A 52 -18.21 21.00 10.09
C VAL A 52 -19.17 19.85 10.31
N VAL A 53 -20.42 20.08 9.95
CA VAL A 53 -21.48 19.06 9.96
C VAL A 53 -21.27 18.16 8.76
N THR A 54 -20.78 16.96 9.02
CA THR A 54 -20.55 15.93 7.98
C THR A 54 -21.81 15.14 7.65
N ARG A 55 -22.79 15.16 8.56
CA ARG A 55 -24.13 14.58 8.37
C ARG A 55 -25.10 15.25 9.34
N GLU A 56 -26.19 15.79 8.80
CA GLU A 56 -27.28 16.35 9.58
C GLU A 56 -27.99 15.27 10.43
N ALA A 57 -28.50 15.67 11.59
CA ALA A 57 -29.23 14.79 12.49
C ALA A 57 -30.46 14.19 11.78
N GLY A 58 -30.66 12.87 11.90
CA GLY A 58 -31.71 12.15 11.20
C GLY A 58 -32.31 11.03 12.04
N GLY A 59 -33.57 11.19 12.44
CA GLY A 59 -34.30 10.22 13.26
C GLY A 59 -33.64 10.01 14.63
N ARG A 60 -33.16 8.79 14.91
CA ARG A 60 -32.50 8.41 16.17
C ARG A 60 -31.00 8.72 16.24
N HIS A 61 -30.41 9.27 15.19
CA HIS A 61 -28.98 9.58 15.14
C HIS A 61 -28.76 11.08 15.25
N GLY A 62 -27.92 11.48 16.20
CA GLY A 62 -27.45 12.86 16.34
C GLY A 62 -26.61 13.31 15.15
N GLU A 63 -26.31 14.60 15.13
CA GLU A 63 -25.47 15.24 14.13
C GLU A 63 -24.04 14.67 14.17
N SER A 64 -23.48 14.36 13.00
CA SER A 64 -22.07 13.96 12.90
C SER A 64 -21.22 15.19 12.63
N VAL A 65 -20.60 15.70 13.68
CA VAL A 65 -19.76 16.89 13.62
C VAL A 65 -18.28 16.48 13.61
N ALA A 66 -17.52 17.00 12.64
CA ALA A 66 -16.07 16.85 12.60
C ALA A 66 -15.39 18.13 13.11
N ASN A 67 -14.60 17.99 14.17
CA ASN A 67 -13.79 19.08 14.70
C ASN A 67 -12.56 19.30 13.82
N ARG A 68 -12.22 20.57 13.52
CA ARG A 68 -11.05 20.92 12.70
C ARG A 68 -9.73 20.29 13.17
N GLY A 69 -9.55 20.10 14.48
CA GLY A 69 -8.35 19.47 15.02
C GLY A 69 -8.24 17.98 14.68
N VAL A 70 -9.37 17.27 14.70
CA VAL A 70 -9.43 15.87 14.28
C VAL A 70 -9.20 15.77 12.78
N THR A 71 -9.87 16.60 11.98
CA THR A 71 -9.70 16.63 10.53
C THR A 71 -8.26 16.92 10.12
N ALA A 72 -7.61 17.88 10.79
CA ALA A 72 -6.23 18.28 10.50
C ALA A 72 -5.19 17.19 10.81
N ALA A 73 -5.47 16.28 11.74
CA ALA A 73 -4.52 15.28 12.22
C ALA A 73 -4.84 13.84 11.80
N ALA A 74 -6.09 13.53 11.47
CA ALA A 74 -6.54 12.15 11.24
C ALA A 74 -5.81 11.47 10.07
N MET A 75 -5.78 12.09 8.88
CA MET A 75 -5.12 11.49 7.71
C MET A 75 -3.60 11.36 7.87
N PRO A 76 -2.87 12.38 8.39
CA PRO A 76 -1.47 12.22 8.76
C PRO A 76 -1.23 11.06 9.75
N ALA A 77 -2.06 10.97 10.79
CA ALA A 77 -1.93 9.92 11.80
C ALA A 77 -2.19 8.52 11.22
N VAL A 78 -3.18 8.39 10.34
CA VAL A 78 -3.45 7.13 9.62
C VAL A 78 -2.26 6.74 8.75
N LEU A 79 -1.67 7.67 7.99
CA LEU A 79 -0.51 7.36 7.14
C LEU A 79 0.72 6.94 7.96
N LEU A 80 0.99 7.62 9.08
CA LEU A 80 2.04 7.23 10.02
C LEU A 80 1.77 5.86 10.64
N GLY A 81 0.54 5.62 11.10
CA GLY A 81 0.11 4.35 11.66
C GLY A 81 0.29 3.19 10.67
N LEU A 82 -0.08 3.39 9.41
CA LEU A 82 0.12 2.40 8.35
C LEU A 82 1.61 2.18 8.05
N THR A 83 2.42 3.23 8.04
CA THR A 83 3.87 3.12 7.85
C THR A 83 4.52 2.28 8.95
N VAL A 84 4.13 2.52 10.21
CA VAL A 84 4.57 1.74 11.37
C VAL A 84 4.08 0.31 11.26
N LEU A 85 2.79 0.10 10.99
CA LEU A 85 2.18 -1.22 10.87
C LEU A 85 2.88 -2.07 9.80
N LEU A 86 3.12 -1.53 8.61
CA LEU A 86 3.81 -2.25 7.52
C LEU A 86 5.26 -2.58 7.90
N SER A 87 5.93 -1.69 8.64
CA SER A 87 7.29 -1.96 9.14
C SER A 87 7.30 -3.08 10.18
N VAL A 88 6.29 -3.12 11.06
CA VAL A 88 6.11 -4.21 12.04
C VAL A 88 5.80 -5.53 11.35
N VAL A 89 4.93 -5.53 10.33
CA VAL A 89 4.60 -6.74 9.55
C VAL A 89 5.84 -7.32 8.88
N LEU A 90 6.68 -6.49 8.26
CA LEU A 90 7.94 -6.94 7.65
C LEU A 90 8.90 -7.55 8.68
N ARG A 91 8.97 -6.97 9.88
CA ARG A 91 9.79 -7.50 10.97
C ARG A 91 9.25 -8.83 11.50
N ALA A 92 7.93 -8.93 11.68
CA ALA A 92 7.27 -10.16 12.11
C ALA A 92 7.46 -11.29 11.09
N ASP A 93 7.28 -10.99 9.79
CA ASP A 93 7.50 -11.94 8.70
C ASP A 93 8.95 -12.47 8.69
N HIS A 94 9.93 -11.58 8.87
CA HIS A 94 11.34 -11.98 8.96
C HIS A 94 11.63 -12.90 10.16
N GLU A 95 11.08 -12.60 11.34
CA GLU A 95 11.25 -13.43 12.53
C GLU A 95 10.51 -14.77 12.44
N LEU A 96 9.35 -14.81 11.78
CA LEU A 96 8.61 -16.04 11.52
C LEU A 96 9.38 -16.94 10.53
N LEU A 97 9.94 -16.38 9.47
CA LEU A 97 10.76 -17.12 8.50
C LEU A 97 12.02 -17.72 9.13
N LYS A 98 12.63 -17.04 10.11
CA LYS A 98 13.75 -17.62 10.88
C LYS A 98 13.36 -18.87 11.67
N ARG A 99 12.13 -18.91 12.20
CA ARG A 99 11.65 -20.02 13.06
C ARG A 99 11.03 -21.16 12.28
N THR A 100 10.52 -20.88 11.08
CA THR A 100 9.84 -21.84 10.21
C THR A 100 10.47 -21.79 8.83
N PRO A 101 11.59 -22.51 8.59
CA PRO A 101 12.19 -22.66 7.26
C PRO A 101 11.34 -23.61 6.40
N VAL A 102 10.05 -23.32 6.27
CA VAL A 102 9.12 -24.09 5.43
C VAL A 102 9.26 -23.58 4.01
N GLY A 103 10.29 -24.04 3.26
CA GLY A 103 10.40 -24.09 1.79
C GLY A 103 10.06 -22.86 0.91
N LEU A 104 9.59 -21.76 1.49
CA LEU A 104 9.23 -20.50 0.86
C LEU A 104 10.43 -19.58 1.03
N ASP A 105 11.33 -19.63 0.06
CA ASP A 105 12.42 -18.67 -0.06
C ASP A 105 11.83 -17.33 -0.51
N ARG A 106 11.12 -16.66 0.41
CA ARG A 106 10.58 -15.32 0.20
C ARG A 106 11.72 -14.34 0.43
N SER A 107 12.17 -13.69 -0.64
CA SER A 107 13.22 -12.70 -0.50
C SER A 107 12.69 -11.47 0.26
N PRO A 108 13.28 -11.09 1.40
CA PRO A 108 12.79 -9.98 2.22
C PRO A 108 12.80 -8.65 1.45
N GLU A 109 13.72 -8.51 0.50
CA GLU A 109 13.81 -7.36 -0.40
C GLU A 109 12.60 -7.21 -1.33
N ARG A 110 12.00 -8.31 -1.82
CA ARG A 110 10.77 -8.23 -2.65
C ARG A 110 9.56 -7.80 -1.84
N ALA A 111 9.40 -8.36 -0.64
CA ALA A 111 8.33 -7.98 0.27
C ALA A 111 8.44 -6.49 0.64
N ARG A 112 9.66 -6.04 0.98
CA ARG A 112 9.95 -4.63 1.27
C ARG A 112 9.61 -3.70 0.10
N ARG A 113 9.99 -4.06 -1.13
CA ARG A 113 9.65 -3.28 -2.33
C ARG A 113 8.15 -3.24 -2.59
N MET A 114 7.44 -4.35 -2.40
CA MET A 114 5.98 -4.43 -2.54
C MET A 114 5.27 -3.46 -1.56
N PHE A 115 5.65 -3.50 -0.28
CA PHE A 115 5.11 -2.57 0.72
C PHE A 115 5.52 -1.13 0.45
N SER A 116 6.73 -0.89 -0.09
CA SER A 116 7.16 0.45 -0.51
C SER A 116 6.23 1.03 -1.57
N TRP A 117 5.98 0.28 -2.66
CA TRP A 117 5.08 0.71 -3.74
C TRP A 117 3.65 0.92 -3.24
N THR A 118 3.15 0.00 -2.42
CA THR A 118 1.80 0.12 -1.83
C THR A 118 1.68 1.38 -0.98
N LEU A 119 2.68 1.65 -0.14
CA LEU A 119 2.72 2.83 0.72
C LEU A 119 2.83 4.13 -0.09
N MET A 120 3.60 4.14 -1.19
CA MET A 120 3.66 5.29 -2.10
C MET A 120 2.28 5.62 -2.67
N GLY A 121 1.58 4.64 -3.24
CA GLY A 121 0.25 4.84 -3.81
C GLY A 121 -0.77 5.32 -2.76
N LEU A 122 -0.73 4.72 -1.56
CA LEU A 122 -1.66 5.07 -0.49
C LEU A 122 -1.40 6.47 0.08
N SER A 123 -0.13 6.89 0.12
CA SER A 123 0.25 8.25 0.53
C SER A 123 -0.42 9.29 -0.36
N VAL A 124 -0.43 9.08 -1.68
CA VAL A 124 -1.06 10.01 -2.64
C VAL A 124 -2.58 10.09 -2.43
N VAL A 125 -3.24 8.94 -2.22
CA VAL A 125 -4.68 8.89 -1.91
C VAL A 125 -5.02 9.64 -0.63
N LEU A 126 -4.25 9.40 0.44
CA LEU A 126 -4.47 10.07 1.71
C LEU A 126 -4.22 11.57 1.62
N VAL A 127 -3.26 12.04 0.81
CA VAL A 127 -3.06 13.48 0.57
C VAL A 127 -4.28 14.08 -0.12
N ALA A 128 -4.78 13.45 -1.19
CA ALA A 128 -5.95 13.95 -1.90
C ALA A 128 -7.19 14.02 -0.99
N LEU A 129 -7.42 12.99 -0.16
CA LEU A 129 -8.50 12.98 0.83
C LEU A 129 -8.32 14.06 1.90
N HIS A 130 -7.10 14.24 2.41
CA HIS A 130 -6.80 15.26 3.41
C HIS A 130 -7.09 16.67 2.89
N LEU A 131 -6.64 16.99 1.67
CA LEU A 131 -6.91 18.28 1.03
C LEU A 131 -8.41 18.49 0.79
N GLY A 132 -9.14 17.44 0.40
CA GLY A 132 -10.59 17.48 0.31
C GLY A 132 -11.29 17.75 1.63
N LEU A 133 -10.82 17.14 2.71
CA LEU A 133 -11.36 17.39 4.04
C LEU A 133 -11.09 18.83 4.48
N LEU A 134 -9.88 19.37 4.22
CA LEU A 134 -9.56 20.76 4.50
C LEU A 134 -10.47 21.71 3.70
N SER A 135 -10.74 21.42 2.42
CA SER A 135 -11.57 22.27 1.59
C SER A 135 -13.03 22.36 2.07
N LEU A 136 -13.54 21.31 2.72
CA LEU A 136 -14.86 21.34 3.37
C LEU A 136 -14.90 22.32 4.56
N HIS A 137 -13.78 22.46 5.29
CA HIS A 137 -13.69 23.41 6.41
C HIS A 137 -13.43 24.86 5.97
N THR A 138 -12.74 25.07 4.86
CA THR A 138 -12.40 26.41 4.34
C THR A 138 -13.39 26.93 3.30
N GLY A 139 -14.31 26.08 2.83
CA GLY A 139 -15.23 26.42 1.73
C GLY A 139 -14.54 26.63 0.39
N THR A 140 -13.30 26.16 0.23
CA THR A 140 -12.56 26.32 -1.02
C THR A 140 -13.03 25.30 -2.06
N ALA A 141 -13.11 25.73 -3.32
CA ALA A 141 -13.48 24.86 -4.42
C ALA A 141 -12.32 23.93 -4.80
N PHE A 142 -12.18 22.82 -4.08
CA PHE A 142 -11.24 21.75 -4.42
C PHE A 142 -11.94 20.66 -5.23
N PRO A 143 -11.42 20.29 -6.43
CA PRO A 143 -12.01 19.25 -7.27
C PRO A 143 -11.72 17.84 -6.69
N LEU A 144 -12.37 17.52 -5.57
CA LEU A 144 -12.11 16.31 -4.78
C LEU A 144 -12.26 15.03 -5.61
N GLU A 145 -13.31 14.95 -6.43
CA GLU A 145 -13.58 13.77 -7.24
C GLU A 145 -12.45 13.49 -8.24
N GLN A 146 -11.96 14.54 -8.92
CA GLN A 146 -10.84 14.43 -9.87
C GLN A 146 -9.54 14.05 -9.14
N ALA A 147 -9.27 14.68 -8.00
CA ALA A 147 -8.07 14.41 -7.21
C ALA A 147 -8.04 12.97 -6.67
N VAL A 148 -9.17 12.48 -6.15
CA VAL A 148 -9.29 11.10 -5.64
C VAL A 148 -9.23 10.09 -6.77
N ALA A 149 -9.94 10.31 -7.88
CA ALA A 149 -9.88 9.42 -9.04
C ALA A 149 -8.44 9.32 -9.60
N ALA A 150 -7.73 10.44 -9.69
CA ALA A 150 -6.33 10.46 -10.11
C ALA A 150 -5.41 9.72 -9.14
N ALA A 151 -5.59 9.95 -7.83
CA ALA A 151 -4.83 9.28 -6.79
C ALA A 151 -5.07 7.76 -6.76
N VAL A 152 -6.31 7.32 -6.99
CA VAL A 152 -6.66 5.89 -7.13
C VAL A 152 -5.97 5.29 -8.36
N GLY A 153 -5.93 6.01 -9.49
CA GLY A 153 -5.17 5.59 -10.66
C GLY A 153 -3.68 5.39 -10.37
N ILE A 154 -3.07 6.32 -9.62
CA ILE A 154 -1.68 6.21 -9.17
C ILE A 154 -1.48 5.00 -8.24
N LEU A 155 -2.40 4.78 -7.29
CA LEU A 155 -2.38 3.61 -6.42
C LEU A 155 -2.45 2.31 -7.23
N LEU A 156 -3.32 2.22 -8.23
CA LEU A 156 -3.41 1.07 -9.12
C LEU A 156 -2.11 0.84 -9.88
N ALA A 157 -1.47 1.90 -10.37
CA ALA A 157 -0.18 1.79 -11.03
C ALA A 157 0.90 1.26 -10.07
N CYS A 158 0.98 1.78 -8.85
CA CYS A 158 1.90 1.28 -7.82
C CYS A 158 1.62 -0.20 -7.48
N LEU A 159 0.36 -0.60 -7.33
CA LEU A 159 -0.02 -1.99 -7.11
C LEU A 159 0.34 -2.88 -8.30
N GLY A 160 0.17 -2.39 -9.53
CA GLY A 160 0.59 -3.10 -10.74
C GLY A 160 2.09 -3.36 -10.78
N VAL A 161 2.91 -2.39 -10.37
CA VAL A 161 4.37 -2.57 -10.22
C VAL A 161 4.71 -3.52 -9.06
N ALA A 162 3.93 -3.49 -7.97
CA ALA A 162 4.13 -4.36 -6.81
C ALA A 162 3.72 -5.82 -7.07
N THR A 163 2.72 -6.06 -7.93
CA THR A 163 2.10 -7.37 -8.14
C THR A 163 3.09 -8.48 -8.57
N PRO A 164 4.03 -8.26 -9.50
CA PRO A 164 5.05 -9.25 -9.85
C PRO A 164 5.97 -9.64 -8.70
N LEU A 165 6.13 -8.76 -7.69
CA LEU A 165 6.99 -9.00 -6.54
C LEU A 165 6.37 -9.99 -5.53
N VAL A 166 5.05 -10.21 -5.61
CA VAL A 166 4.29 -11.15 -4.77
C VAL A 166 4.55 -12.61 -5.18
N ALA A 167 5.05 -12.84 -6.41
CA ALA A 167 5.26 -14.17 -6.94
C ALA A 167 6.17 -15.00 -5.99
N PRO A 168 5.70 -16.17 -5.52
CA PRO A 168 6.42 -16.96 -4.52
C PRO A 168 7.84 -17.31 -4.99
N GLY A 169 8.84 -16.93 -4.20
CA GLY A 169 10.25 -17.29 -4.39
C GLY A 169 10.55 -18.68 -3.80
N GLY A 170 11.63 -19.31 -4.27
CA GLY A 170 12.14 -20.59 -3.74
C GLY A 170 12.46 -21.68 -4.74
N ARG A 171 13.39 -22.56 -4.35
CA ARG A 171 13.69 -23.81 -5.05
C ARG A 171 12.65 -24.85 -4.64
N VAL A 172 11.54 -24.89 -5.36
CA VAL A 172 10.56 -25.97 -5.22
C VAL A 172 10.78 -26.94 -6.37
N THR A 173 10.86 -28.24 -6.10
CA THR A 173 11.10 -29.26 -7.14
C THR A 173 9.79 -29.81 -7.70
N GLY A 174 9.81 -30.25 -8.97
CA GLY A 174 8.72 -31.02 -9.57
C GLY A 174 7.48 -30.22 -9.96
N ARG A 175 6.29 -30.71 -9.57
CA ARG A 175 4.96 -30.18 -10.01
C ARG A 175 4.69 -28.75 -9.52
N LEU A 176 5.14 -28.45 -8.31
CA LEU A 176 5.02 -27.13 -7.69
C LEU A 176 5.85 -26.07 -8.42
N GLU A 177 6.97 -26.44 -9.04
CA GLU A 177 7.79 -25.50 -9.82
C GLU A 177 7.07 -25.02 -11.08
N ARG A 178 6.40 -25.93 -11.79
CA ARG A 178 5.60 -25.61 -12.99
C ARG A 178 4.38 -24.75 -12.64
N PHE A 179 3.70 -25.04 -11.54
CA PHE A 179 2.59 -24.23 -11.04
C PHE A 179 3.05 -22.81 -10.65
N ARG A 180 4.19 -22.70 -9.96
CA ARG A 180 4.84 -21.43 -9.61
C ARG A 180 5.28 -20.63 -10.83
N ALA A 181 5.89 -21.27 -11.83
CA ALA A 181 6.32 -20.60 -13.06
C ALA A 181 5.13 -20.05 -13.86
N ALA A 182 4.01 -20.79 -13.90
CA ALA A 182 2.76 -20.33 -14.51
C ALA A 182 2.15 -19.13 -13.75
N GLN A 183 2.15 -19.18 -12.41
CA GLN A 183 1.68 -18.06 -11.57
C GLN A 183 2.58 -16.82 -11.71
N SER A 184 3.90 -16.97 -11.77
CA SER A 184 4.83 -15.85 -11.95
C SER A 184 4.58 -15.09 -13.25
N LYS A 185 4.36 -15.80 -14.37
CA LYS A 185 4.03 -15.17 -15.67
C LYS A 185 2.69 -14.43 -15.61
N LEU A 186 1.72 -14.99 -14.90
CA LEU A 186 0.40 -14.40 -14.70
C LEU A 186 0.45 -13.12 -13.86
N TYR A 187 1.18 -13.12 -12.74
CA TYR A 187 1.38 -11.91 -11.92
C TYR A 187 2.10 -10.79 -12.69
N ARG A 188 3.01 -11.14 -13.61
CA ARG A 188 3.63 -10.15 -14.51
C ARG A 188 2.63 -9.56 -15.51
N GLY A 189 1.77 -10.39 -16.10
CA GLY A 189 0.72 -9.92 -17.00
C GLY A 189 -0.33 -9.05 -16.29
N ALA A 190 -0.83 -9.51 -15.14
CA ALA A 190 -1.77 -8.77 -14.31
C ALA A 190 -1.17 -7.46 -13.79
N GLY A 191 0.10 -7.46 -13.40
CA GLY A 191 0.82 -6.26 -12.97
C GLY A 191 0.93 -5.22 -14.10
N GLY A 192 1.35 -5.63 -15.30
CA GLY A 192 1.42 -4.74 -16.45
C GLY A 192 0.06 -4.15 -16.84
N PHE A 193 -0.99 -4.98 -16.81
CA PHE A 193 -2.37 -4.52 -17.04
C PHE A 193 -2.82 -3.48 -16.00
N LEU A 194 -2.58 -3.72 -14.72
CA LEU A 194 -2.90 -2.77 -13.64
C LEU A 194 -2.14 -1.45 -13.77
N VAL A 195 -0.88 -1.48 -14.22
CA VAL A 195 -0.12 -0.24 -14.51
C VAL A 195 -0.80 0.58 -15.59
N ILE A 196 -1.12 -0.05 -16.73
CA ILE A 196 -1.77 0.63 -17.85
C ILE A 196 -3.14 1.17 -17.43
N ALA A 197 -3.94 0.34 -16.73
CA ALA A 197 -5.25 0.74 -16.25
C ALA A 197 -5.17 1.88 -15.22
N GLY A 198 -4.17 1.87 -14.34
CA GLY A 198 -3.93 2.94 -13.37
C GLY A 198 -3.55 4.26 -14.04
N ILE A 199 -2.64 4.23 -15.02
CA ILE A 199 -2.29 5.41 -15.82
C ILE A 199 -3.51 5.94 -16.58
N ALA A 200 -4.27 5.06 -17.24
CA ALA A 200 -5.49 5.43 -17.96
C ALA A 200 -6.53 6.06 -17.02
N THR A 201 -6.73 5.47 -15.83
CA THR A 201 -7.60 6.03 -14.78
C THR A 201 -7.17 7.44 -14.40
N ALA A 202 -5.87 7.65 -14.15
CA ALA A 202 -5.36 8.96 -13.74
C ALA A 202 -5.51 10.03 -14.83
N VAL A 203 -5.35 9.65 -16.10
CA VAL A 203 -5.56 10.55 -17.24
C VAL A 203 -7.05 10.87 -17.43
N VAL A 204 -7.93 9.86 -17.38
CA VAL A 204 -9.38 10.05 -17.54
C VAL A 204 -9.96 10.89 -16.39
N ALA A 205 -9.39 10.78 -15.19
CA ALA A 205 -9.83 11.55 -14.03
C ALA A 205 -9.79 13.08 -14.23
N ALA A 206 -8.92 13.57 -15.13
CA ALA A 206 -8.84 15.00 -15.47
C ALA A 206 -10.06 15.50 -16.27
N PHE A 207 -10.77 14.60 -16.94
CA PHE A 207 -11.91 14.93 -17.81
C PHE A 207 -13.23 14.49 -17.21
N GLU A 208 -13.30 13.24 -16.75
CA GLU A 208 -14.53 12.60 -16.30
C GLU A 208 -14.23 11.67 -15.09
N PRO A 209 -14.26 12.20 -13.86
CA PRO A 209 -13.87 11.45 -12.67
C PRO A 209 -14.80 10.25 -12.39
N GLY A 210 -16.08 10.34 -12.75
CA GLY A 210 -17.03 9.24 -12.61
C GLY A 210 -16.64 8.03 -13.46
N VAL A 211 -16.32 8.25 -14.73
CA VAL A 211 -15.86 7.18 -15.64
C VAL A 211 -14.49 6.65 -15.19
N ALA A 212 -13.57 7.51 -14.75
CA ALA A 212 -12.28 7.08 -14.23
C ALA A 212 -12.43 6.06 -13.08
N MET A 213 -13.33 6.33 -12.13
CA MET A 213 -13.57 5.41 -11.01
C MET A 213 -14.17 4.07 -11.47
N MET A 214 -15.09 4.08 -12.45
CA MET A 214 -15.63 2.85 -13.03
C MET A 214 -14.53 2.02 -13.71
N VAL A 215 -13.63 2.67 -14.46
CA VAL A 215 -12.46 2.02 -15.08
C VAL A 215 -11.54 1.42 -14.02
N ALA A 216 -11.27 2.16 -12.94
CA ALA A 216 -10.45 1.69 -11.82
C ALA A 216 -11.04 0.40 -11.22
N VAL A 217 -12.32 0.42 -10.85
CA VAL A 217 -13.01 -0.74 -10.25
C VAL A 217 -13.07 -1.92 -11.21
N ALA A 218 -13.44 -1.68 -12.47
CA ALA A 218 -13.51 -2.72 -13.50
C ALA A 218 -12.13 -3.38 -13.74
N SER A 219 -11.05 -2.58 -13.76
CA SER A 219 -9.70 -3.10 -13.96
C SER A 219 -9.27 -4.03 -12.83
N VAL A 220 -9.54 -3.67 -11.57
CA VAL A 220 -9.25 -4.53 -10.42
C VAL A 220 -10.04 -5.83 -10.50
N ALA A 221 -11.35 -5.75 -10.78
CA ALA A 221 -12.20 -6.92 -10.91
C ALA A 221 -11.70 -7.88 -12.02
N VAL A 222 -11.35 -7.34 -13.19
CA VAL A 222 -10.81 -8.10 -14.32
C VAL A 222 -9.48 -8.76 -13.95
N ALA A 223 -8.57 -8.03 -13.30
CA ALA A 223 -7.28 -8.58 -12.87
C ALA A 223 -7.46 -9.73 -11.88
N PHE A 224 -8.33 -9.57 -10.88
CA PHE A 224 -8.63 -10.62 -9.89
C PHE A 224 -9.32 -11.83 -10.53
N LEU A 225 -10.32 -11.61 -11.39
CA LEU A 225 -11.01 -12.70 -12.09
C LEU A 225 -10.06 -13.48 -13.00
N ALA A 226 -9.17 -12.80 -13.73
CA ALA A 226 -8.17 -13.44 -14.55
C ALA A 226 -7.23 -14.33 -13.71
N VAL A 227 -6.80 -13.84 -12.53
CA VAL A 227 -5.96 -14.62 -11.61
C VAL A 227 -6.72 -15.82 -11.01
N ALA A 228 -7.96 -15.62 -10.58
CA ALA A 228 -8.79 -16.68 -9.99
C ALA A 228 -9.14 -17.77 -11.01
N LEU A 229 -9.57 -17.40 -12.22
CA LEU A 229 -9.96 -18.34 -13.28
C LEU A 229 -8.76 -19.18 -13.74
N THR A 230 -7.58 -18.60 -13.82
CA THR A 230 -6.37 -19.33 -14.22
C THR A 230 -5.90 -20.27 -13.11
N ALA A 231 -5.95 -19.85 -11.83
CA ALA A 231 -5.68 -20.72 -10.70
C ALA A 231 -6.65 -21.92 -10.66
N PHE A 232 -7.95 -21.67 -10.89
CA PHE A 232 -8.98 -22.71 -10.94
C PHE A 232 -8.81 -23.68 -12.12
N ARG A 233 -8.42 -23.18 -13.31
CA ARG A 233 -8.12 -24.04 -14.46
C ARG A 233 -6.88 -24.89 -14.23
N ALA A 234 -5.88 -24.36 -13.52
CA ALA A 234 -4.66 -25.08 -13.20
C ALA A 234 -4.90 -26.19 -12.16
N SER A 235 -5.78 -25.99 -11.17
CA SER A 235 -6.11 -27.03 -10.19
C SER A 235 -6.87 -28.20 -10.81
N ARG A 236 -7.76 -27.95 -11.77
CA ARG A 236 -8.51 -28.99 -12.50
C ARG A 236 -7.66 -29.84 -13.46
N LYS A 237 -6.53 -29.33 -13.95
CA LYS A 237 -5.65 -30.05 -14.89
C LYS A 237 -4.62 -30.96 -14.19
N SER A 238 -4.79 -31.27 -12.90
CA SER A 238 -3.91 -32.21 -12.22
C SER A 238 -4.20 -33.65 -12.69
N PRO A 239 -3.32 -34.34 -13.44
CA PRO A 239 -3.46 -35.77 -13.64
C PRO A 239 -3.07 -36.47 -12.33
N GLU A 240 -3.81 -37.54 -12.01
CA GLU A 240 -3.33 -38.61 -11.13
C GLU A 240 -2.03 -39.22 -11.68
#